data_AF-H1KGG3-F1
#
_entry.id   AF-H1KGG3-F1
#
_cell.length_a   1.000
_cell.length_b   1.000
_cell.length_c   1.000
_cell.angle_alpha   90.00
_cell.angle_beta   90.00
_cell.angle_gamma   90.00
#
_symmetry.space_group_name_H-M   'P 1'
#
loop_
_entity.id
_entity.type
_entity.pdbx_description
1 polymer ?
#
loop_
_entity_poly.entity_id
_entity_poly.type
_entity_poly.pdbx_seq_one_letter_code
_entity_poly.pdbx_strand_id
1 'polypeptide(L)'
;PLAILDPARPGGAGAAVGRPTRATLGIAGSICLILAGIAAALGLPPLGLGLALILAPLAAFGLSALAERKIGGQTGDVVGACQQVGEIAVLLALVAATA
;
A
#
# COMPACT_ATOMS: atom_id res chain seq x y z
N PRO A 1 2.24 3.83 5.67
CA PRO A 1 2.25 5.11 6.43
C PRO A 1 1.30 5.19 7.64
N LEU A 2 -0.04 5.18 7.49
CA LEU A 2 -0.97 5.46 8.61
C LEU A 2 -0.83 4.54 9.84
N ALA A 3 -0.52 3.27 9.62
CA ALA A 3 -0.41 2.29 10.70
C ALA A 3 0.93 2.33 11.45
N ILE A 4 1.97 2.92 10.85
CA ILE A 4 3.37 2.74 11.28
C ILE A 4 4.12 4.05 11.54
N LEU A 5 3.63 5.19 11.03
CA LEU A 5 4.26 6.50 11.23
C LEU A 5 3.38 7.38 12.11
N ASP A 6 4.02 8.28 12.86
CA ASP A 6 3.35 9.43 13.45
C ASP A 6 3.07 10.50 12.38
N PRO A 7 2.08 11.39 12.57
CA PRO A 7 1.86 12.53 11.68
C PRO A 7 3.07 13.47 11.67
N ALA A 8 3.50 13.92 10.48
CA ALA A 8 4.65 14.82 10.33
C ALA A 8 4.43 16.21 10.95
N ARG A 9 3.18 16.68 11.04
CA ARG A 9 2.81 17.94 11.68
C ARG A 9 1.78 17.70 12.79
N PRO A 10 2.11 17.99 14.05
CA PRO A 10 1.13 17.97 15.14
C PRO A 10 -0.04 18.92 14.82
N GLY A 11 -1.27 18.42 14.86
CA GLY A 11 -2.47 19.21 14.57
C GLY A 11 -2.80 19.44 13.08
N GLY A 12 -2.01 18.91 12.14
CA GLY A 12 -2.35 18.94 10.72
C GLY A 12 -3.49 17.97 10.35
N ALA A 13 -4.08 18.12 9.16
CA ALA A 13 -5.18 17.25 8.70
C ALA A 13 -4.85 15.75 8.79
N GLY A 14 -3.60 15.36 8.51
CA GLY A 14 -3.14 13.97 8.64
C GLY A 14 -3.13 13.43 10.08
N ALA A 15 -3.10 14.30 11.10
CA ALA A 15 -3.23 13.92 12.51
C ALA A 15 -4.69 13.63 12.90
N ALA A 16 -5.66 14.25 12.22
CA ALA A 16 -7.08 14.09 12.51
C ALA A 16 -7.69 12.77 11.97
N VAL A 17 -7.02 12.11 11.01
CA VAL A 17 -7.49 10.86 10.36
C VAL A 17 -7.39 9.65 11.29
N GLY A 18 -6.59 9.73 12.36
CA GLY A 18 -6.39 8.63 13.30
C GLY A 18 -5.57 7.47 12.72
N ARG A 19 -5.55 6.33 13.44
CA ARG A 19 -4.82 5.12 13.04
C ARG A 19 -5.78 3.96 12.77
N PRO A 20 -5.56 3.15 11.73
CA PRO A 20 -6.36 1.96 11.50
C PRO A 20 -6.16 0.96 12.64
N THR A 21 -7.25 0.34 13.08
CA THR A 21 -7.18 -0.73 14.09
C THR A 21 -6.62 -2.01 13.47
N ARG A 22 -6.18 -2.96 14.32
CA ARG A 22 -5.78 -4.30 13.85
C ARG A 22 -6.91 -5.00 13.08
N ALA A 23 -8.16 -4.82 13.52
CA ALA A 23 -9.33 -5.35 12.81
C ALA A 23 -9.47 -4.73 11.42
N THR A 24 -9.31 -3.40 11.30
CA THR A 24 -9.34 -2.69 10.01
C THR A 24 -8.26 -3.20 9.05
N LEU A 25 -7.04 -3.39 9.54
CA LEU A 25 -5.95 -3.96 8.74
C LEU A 25 -6.24 -5.40 8.31
N GLY A 26 -6.81 -6.22 9.20
CA GLY A 26 -7.25 -7.58 8.88
C GLY A 26 -8.32 -7.60 7.79
N ILE A 27 -9.35 -6.75 7.89
CA ILE A 27 -10.40 -6.63 6.86
C ILE A 27 -9.80 -6.20 5.51
N ALA A 28 -8.93 -5.19 5.50
CA ALA A 28 -8.28 -4.73 4.27
C ALA A 28 -7.41 -5.82 3.63
N GLY A 29 -6.64 -6.56 4.45
CA GLY A 29 -5.85 -7.70 3.99
C GLY A 29 -6.73 -8.82 3.41
N SER A 30 -7.84 -9.16 4.07
CA SER A 30 -8.79 -10.17 3.58
C SER A 30 -9.42 -9.75 2.24
N ILE A 31 -9.85 -8.49 2.11
CA ILE A 31 -10.37 -7.96 0.84
C ILE A 31 -9.31 -8.08 -0.26
N CYS A 32 -8.06 -7.70 0.03
CA CYS A 32 -6.96 -7.81 -0.93
C CYS A 32 -6.75 -9.26 -1.41
N LEU A 33 -6.71 -10.24 -0.49
CA LEU A 33 -6.54 -11.65 -0.84
C LEU A 33 -7.73 -12.21 -1.62
N ILE A 34 -8.96 -11.84 -1.25
CA ILE A 34 -10.17 -12.24 -1.98
C ILE A 34 -10.13 -11.69 -3.41
N LEU A 35 -9.80 -10.41 -3.58
CA LEU A 35 -9.70 -9.79 -4.90
C LEU A 35 -8.57 -10.42 -5.74
N ALA A 36 -7.43 -10.75 -5.14
CA ALA A 36 -6.36 -11.47 -5.83
C ALA A 36 -6.80 -12.88 -6.26
N GLY A 37 -7.57 -13.58 -5.44
CA GLY A 37 -8.16 -14.89 -5.78
C GLY A 37 -9.16 -14.80 -6.93
N ILE A 38 -10.04 -13.78 -6.91
CA ILE A 38 -10.98 -13.51 -8.02
C ILE A 38 -10.21 -13.19 -9.30
N ALA A 39 -9.18 -12.35 -9.23
CA ALA A 39 -8.35 -12.02 -10.38
C ALA A 39 -7.67 -13.26 -10.97
N ALA A 40 -7.14 -14.16 -10.13
CA ALA A 40 -6.57 -15.43 -10.58
C ALA A 40 -7.63 -16.31 -11.27
N ALA A 41 -8.84 -16.40 -10.70
CA ALA A 41 -9.95 -17.15 -11.29
C ALA A 41 -10.41 -16.56 -12.64
N LEU A 42 -10.24 -15.26 -12.86
CA LEU A 42 -10.49 -14.58 -14.13
C LEU A 42 -9.32 -14.67 -15.13
N GLY A 43 -8.25 -15.39 -14.80
CA GLY A 43 -7.15 -15.70 -15.71
C GLY A 43 -5.95 -14.76 -15.64
N LEU A 44 -5.85 -13.87 -14.64
CA LEU A 44 -4.62 -13.10 -14.43
C LEU A 44 -3.46 -14.03 -14.03
N PRO A 45 -2.21 -13.74 -14.47
CA PRO A 45 -1.08 -14.64 -14.26
C PRO A 45 -0.76 -14.79 -12.77
N PRO A 46 -0.73 -16.03 -12.22
CA PRO A 46 -0.46 -16.27 -10.80
C PRO A 46 0.89 -15.68 -10.33
N LEU A 47 1.92 -15.74 -11.18
CA LEU A 47 3.21 -15.13 -10.90
C LEU A 47 3.10 -13.61 -10.74
N GLY A 48 2.38 -12.94 -11.64
CA GLY A 48 2.16 -11.49 -11.59
C GLY A 48 1.38 -11.06 -10.34
N LEU A 49 0.36 -11.84 -9.97
CA LEU A 49 -0.40 -11.62 -8.73
C LEU A 49 0.45 -11.83 -7.47
N GLY A 50 1.29 -12.88 -7.46
CA GLY A 50 2.24 -13.12 -6.37
C GLY A 50 3.25 -11.99 -6.23
N LEU A 51 3.82 -11.52 -7.33
CA LEU A 51 4.70 -10.36 -7.37
C LEU A 51 3.98 -9.09 -6.90
N ALA A 52 2.75 -8.84 -7.35
CA ALA A 52 1.95 -7.69 -6.95
C ALA A 52 1.74 -7.63 -5.42
N LEU A 53 1.39 -8.76 -4.79
CA LEU A 53 1.20 -8.88 -3.34
C LEU A 53 2.47 -8.59 -2.53
N ILE A 54 3.65 -8.74 -3.14
CA ILE A 54 4.95 -8.48 -2.49
C ILE A 54 5.44 -7.06 -2.81
N LEU A 55 5.42 -6.65 -4.08
CA LEU A 55 6.03 -5.40 -4.54
C LEU A 55 5.23 -4.17 -4.10
N ALA A 56 3.89 -4.24 -4.08
CA ALA A 56 3.05 -3.12 -3.64
C ALA A 56 3.32 -2.70 -2.19
N PRO A 57 3.30 -3.59 -1.17
CA PRO A 57 3.65 -3.20 0.19
C PRO A 57 5.11 -2.76 0.29
N LEU A 58 6.06 -3.42 -0.40
CA LEU A 58 7.46 -2.98 -0.39
C LEU A 58 7.63 -1.55 -0.90
N ALA A 59 6.96 -1.17 -2.00
CA ALA A 59 6.96 0.18 -2.53
C ALA A 59 6.37 1.18 -1.52
N ALA A 60 5.23 0.84 -0.91
CA ALA A 60 4.59 1.67 0.10
C ALA A 60 5.44 1.83 1.38
N PHE A 61 6.13 0.77 1.82
CA PHE A 61 7.07 0.81 2.95
C PHE A 61 8.30 1.65 2.62
N GLY A 62 8.88 1.48 1.43
CA GLY A 62 10.02 2.28 0.97
C GLY A 62 9.69 3.77 0.93
N LEU A 63 8.51 4.13 0.40
CA LEU A 63 8.06 5.52 0.40
C LEU A 63 7.72 6.03 1.81
N SER A 64 7.15 5.20 2.67
CA SER A 64 6.90 5.54 4.08
C SER A 64 8.22 5.84 4.81
N ALA A 65 9.23 4.99 4.65
CA ALA A 65 10.55 5.20 5.25
C ALA A 65 11.24 6.46 4.72
N LEU A 66 11.07 6.77 3.43
CA LEU A 66 11.56 8.01 2.84
C LEU A 66 10.88 9.24 3.46
N ALA A 67 9.55 9.20 3.66
CA ALA A 67 8.80 10.27 4.28
C ALA A 67 9.20 10.50 5.74
N GLU A 68 9.38 9.42 6.52
CA GLU A 68 9.87 9.51 7.89
C GLU A 68 11.24 10.20 7.94
N ARG A 69 12.18 9.81 7.08
CA ARG A 69 13.52 10.40 7.03
C ARG A 69 13.54 11.85 6.53
N LYS A 70 12.68 12.21 5.57
CA LYS A 70 12.73 13.53 4.93
C LYS A 70 11.88 14.60 5.59
N ILE A 71 10.72 14.20 6.11
CA ILE A 71 9.73 15.15 6.65
C ILE A 71 9.23 14.76 8.04
N GLY A 72 9.77 13.69 8.64
CA GLY A 72 9.50 13.34 10.04
C GLY A 72 8.19 12.59 10.30
N GLY A 73 7.50 12.09 9.27
CA GLY A 73 6.27 11.32 9.46
C GLY A 73 5.37 11.27 8.23
N GLN A 74 4.10 10.92 8.44
CA GLN A 74 3.09 10.86 7.38
C GLN A 74 2.29 12.16 7.22
N THR A 75 1.87 12.42 5.98
CA THR A 75 0.86 13.43 5.60
C THR A 75 -0.17 12.78 4.66
N GLY A 76 -1.26 13.49 4.35
CA GLY A 76 -2.22 13.04 3.33
C GLY A 76 -1.56 12.73 1.99
N ASP A 77 -0.62 13.57 1.56
CA ASP A 77 0.14 13.38 0.31
C ASP A 77 1.00 12.11 0.35
N VAL A 78 1.65 11.82 1.48
CA VAL A 78 2.46 10.58 1.64
C VAL A 78 1.56 9.35 1.57
N VAL A 79 0.36 9.41 2.17
CA VAL A 79 -0.61 8.31 2.11
C VAL A 79 -1.09 8.09 0.68
N GLY A 80 -1.47 9.16 -0.02
CA GLY A 80 -1.88 9.08 -1.43
C GLY A 80 -0.76 8.60 -2.34
N ALA A 81 0.46 9.10 -2.16
CA ALA A 81 1.62 8.67 -2.92
C ALA A 81 1.95 7.19 -2.67
N CYS A 82 1.78 6.67 -1.44
CA CYS A 82 1.92 5.23 -1.14
C CYS A 82 0.89 4.38 -1.90
N GLN A 83 -0.35 4.86 -2.04
CA GLN A 83 -1.38 4.18 -2.83
C GLN A 83 -1.00 4.16 -4.31
N GLN A 84 -0.53 5.29 -4.86
CA GLN A 84 -0.13 5.40 -6.25
C GLN A 84 1.07 4.51 -6.60
N VAL A 85 2.15 4.53 -5.79
CA VAL A 85 3.31 3.66 -6.06
C VAL A 85 2.98 2.19 -5.86
N GLY A 86 2.07 1.86 -4.93
CA GLY A 86 1.56 0.51 -4.76
C GLY A 86 0.80 0.02 -5.99
N GLU A 87 -0.11 0.84 -6.51
CA GLU A 87 -0.87 0.55 -7.73
C GLU A 87 0.05 0.38 -8.95
N ILE A 88 1.02 1.28 -9.14
CA ILE A 88 2.03 1.15 -10.20
C ILE A 88 2.80 -0.16 -10.07
N ALA A 89 3.21 -0.56 -8.86
CA ALA A 89 3.92 -1.81 -8.63
C ALA A 89 3.05 -3.04 -8.97
N VAL A 90 1.75 -3.02 -8.66
CA VAL A 90 0.80 -4.08 -9.07
C VAL A 90 0.71 -4.16 -10.60
N LEU A 91 0.51 -3.04 -11.28
CA LEU A 91 0.37 -3.00 -12.74
C LEU A 91 1.65 -3.49 -13.43
N LEU A 92 2.82 -3.05 -12.97
CA LEU A 92 4.12 -3.51 -13.49
C LEU A 92 4.34 -5.00 -13.26
N ALA A 93 3.98 -5.53 -12.09
CA ALA A 93 4.09 -6.95 -11.78
C ALA A 93 3.24 -7.82 -12.71
N LEU A 94 2.01 -7.37 -12.99
CA LEU A 94 1.12 -8.06 -13.93
C LEU A 94 1.66 -8.02 -15.35
N VAL A 95 2.08 -6.85 -15.85
CA VAL A 95 2.65 -6.70 -17.19
C VAL A 95 3.92 -7.53 -17.37
N ALA A 96 4.83 -7.48 -16.40
CA ALA A 96 6.08 -8.24 -16.45
C ALA A 96 5.86 -9.76 -16.46
N ALA A 97 4.77 -10.25 -15.88
CA ALA A 97 4.40 -11.67 -15.87
C ALA A 97 3.62 -12.13 -17.11
N THR A 98 3.29 -11.19 -18.02
CA THR A 98 2.65 -11.48 -19.32
C THR A 98 3.60 -11.29 -20.50
N ALA A 99 4.80 -10.77 -20.26
CA ALA A 99 5.83 -10.53 -21.26
C ALA A 99 6.60 -11.80 -21.64
#